data_AF-A0A242K6T4-F1
#
_entry.id   AF-A0A242K6T4-F1
#
_cell.length_a   1.000
_cell.length_b   1.000
_cell.length_c   1.000
_cell.angle_alpha   90.00
_cell.angle_beta   90.00
_cell.angle_gamma   90.00
#
_symmetry.space_group_name_H-M   'P 1'
#
loop_
_entity.id
_entity.type
_entity.pdbx_description
1 polymer ?
#
loop_
_entity_poly.entity_id
_entity_poly.type
_entity_poly.pdbx_seq_one_letter_code
_entity_poly.pdbx_strand_id
1 'polypeptide(L)'
;MCIRDRDQPLIKIEKDTYYLAEDFSKCLDKNPWFHKNVMDVINTSFERSNRYDLTRPLTYNEVYTRQDVCRLLNWENDEKGTMYGYRIKYDTFPIFVNYHKDDSIDNSVKYEDELIDRHTLLWYTKANRNMNSAEVKALINYEESDLAIHIFVQKEVNQSSEFIYLGQGYPKKKTIEPQVVKDKNGKDTDIVHVELALEKPVPLETYDFIKQR
;
A
#
# COMPACT_ATOMS: atom_id res chain seq x y z
N MET A 1 -21.97 0.41 34.28
CA MET A 1 -21.62 0.99 32.96
C MET A 1 -20.11 0.85 32.81
N CYS A 2 -19.62 0.12 31.81
CA CYS A 2 -18.17 0.04 31.54
C CYS A 2 -17.75 1.39 30.95
N ILE A 3 -17.12 2.23 31.76
CA ILE A 3 -16.57 3.51 31.33
C ILE A 3 -15.06 3.31 31.37
N ARG A 4 -14.46 3.05 30.21
CA ARG A 4 -13.01 3.04 30.05
C ARG A 4 -12.56 4.39 29.57
N ASP A 5 -11.44 4.87 30.09
CA ASP A 5 -10.72 5.99 29.48
C ASP A 5 -10.22 5.56 28.09
N ARG A 6 -10.32 6.45 27.10
CA ARG A 6 -9.94 6.12 25.71
C ARG A 6 -8.46 5.81 25.60
N ASP A 7 -7.64 6.44 26.44
CA ASP A 7 -6.18 6.37 26.39
C ASP A 7 -5.60 5.16 27.15
N GLN A 8 -6.45 4.37 27.81
CA GLN A 8 -6.02 3.12 28.45
C GLN A 8 -5.79 2.01 27.39
N PRO A 9 -4.65 1.30 27.44
CA PRO A 9 -4.33 0.24 26.49
C PRO A 9 -5.27 -0.96 26.64
N LEU A 10 -5.50 -1.69 25.55
CA LEU A 10 -6.28 -2.94 25.56
C LEU A 10 -5.48 -4.12 26.11
N ILE A 11 -4.17 -4.11 25.85
CA ILE A 11 -3.23 -5.17 26.18
C ILE A 11 -2.00 -4.59 26.88
N LYS A 12 -1.38 -5.40 27.72
CA LYS A 12 -0.06 -5.15 28.32
C LYS A 12 0.92 -6.20 27.81
N ILE A 13 2.18 -5.81 27.69
CA ILE A 13 3.26 -6.71 27.27
C ILE A 13 4.23 -6.81 28.44
N GLU A 14 4.41 -8.01 28.97
CA GLU A 14 5.40 -8.29 30.02
C GLU A 14 6.22 -9.51 29.64
N LYS A 15 7.56 -9.35 29.53
CA LYS A 15 8.49 -10.43 29.18
C LYS A 15 8.01 -11.24 27.96
N ASP A 16 7.70 -10.54 26.87
CA ASP A 16 7.21 -11.10 25.60
C ASP A 16 5.88 -11.87 25.68
N THR A 17 5.14 -11.72 26.79
CA THR A 17 3.80 -12.28 26.95
C THR A 17 2.76 -11.17 26.91
N TYR A 18 1.69 -11.41 26.16
CA TYR A 18 0.56 -10.49 26.04
C TYR A 18 -0.50 -10.80 27.10
N TYR A 19 -0.93 -9.78 27.82
CA TYR A 19 -2.00 -9.84 28.81
C TYR A 19 -3.11 -8.87 28.44
N LEU A 20 -4.36 -9.20 28.73
CA LEU A 20 -5.43 -8.19 28.69
C LEU A 20 -5.17 -7.15 29.77
N ALA A 21 -5.35 -5.88 29.45
CA ALA A 21 -5.32 -4.84 30.45
C ALA A 21 -6.43 -5.07 31.48
N GLU A 22 -6.14 -4.82 32.76
CA GLU A 22 -7.03 -5.14 33.87
C GLU A 22 -8.43 -4.52 33.71
N ASP A 23 -8.51 -3.26 33.28
CA ASP A 23 -9.78 -2.56 33.05
C ASP A 23 -10.56 -3.16 31.88
N PHE A 24 -9.86 -3.60 30.82
CA PHE A 24 -10.49 -4.26 29.68
C PHE A 24 -11.03 -5.64 30.09
N SER A 25 -10.24 -6.44 30.83
CA SER A 25 -10.69 -7.72 31.38
C SER A 25 -11.92 -7.57 32.26
N LYS A 26 -11.90 -6.63 33.22
CA LYS A 26 -13.06 -6.35 34.08
C LYS A 26 -14.32 -5.96 33.28
N CYS A 27 -14.15 -5.21 32.20
CA CYS A 27 -15.26 -4.84 31.33
C CYS A 27 -15.85 -6.03 30.56
N LEU A 28 -14.99 -6.96 30.10
CA LEU A 28 -15.45 -8.22 29.50
C LEU A 28 -16.23 -9.06 30.52
N ASP A 29 -15.72 -9.19 31.74
CA ASP A 29 -16.33 -10.04 32.78
C ASP A 29 -17.66 -9.48 33.31
N LYS A 30 -17.73 -8.16 33.53
CA LYS A 30 -18.87 -7.53 34.21
C LYS A 30 -20.00 -7.08 33.28
N ASN A 31 -19.76 -7.02 31.97
CA ASN A 31 -20.75 -6.54 31.01
C ASN A 31 -20.97 -7.57 29.88
N PRO A 32 -21.98 -8.45 30.01
CA PRO A 32 -22.28 -9.48 29.01
C PRO A 32 -22.56 -8.93 27.61
N TRP A 33 -23.18 -7.74 27.52
CA TRP A 33 -23.44 -7.10 26.25
C TRP A 33 -22.14 -6.63 25.58
N PHE A 34 -21.24 -6.01 26.34
CA PHE A 34 -19.92 -5.61 25.83
C PHE A 34 -19.10 -6.82 25.38
N HIS A 35 -19.04 -7.87 26.20
CA HIS A 35 -18.38 -9.13 25.85
C HIS A 35 -18.92 -9.72 24.54
N LYS A 36 -20.26 -9.77 24.38
CA LYS A 36 -20.89 -10.23 23.14
C LYS A 36 -20.45 -9.41 21.92
N ASN A 37 -20.40 -8.08 22.02
CA ASN A 37 -19.95 -7.23 20.92
C ASN A 37 -18.45 -7.43 20.60
N VAL A 38 -17.59 -7.59 21.60
CA VAL A 38 -16.17 -7.87 21.37
C VAL A 38 -15.99 -9.21 20.65
N MET A 39 -16.69 -10.25 21.09
CA MET A 39 -16.66 -11.56 20.43
C MET A 39 -17.23 -11.51 19.02
N ASP A 40 -18.28 -10.72 18.78
CA ASP A 40 -18.85 -10.53 17.45
C ASP A 40 -17.86 -9.88 16.48
N VAL A 41 -17.13 -8.84 16.92
CA VAL A 41 -16.06 -8.21 16.14
C VAL A 41 -14.94 -9.22 15.84
N ILE A 42 -14.52 -10.03 16.81
CA ILE A 42 -13.49 -11.06 16.62
C ILE A 42 -13.95 -12.11 15.61
N ASN A 43 -15.15 -12.67 15.76
CA ASN A 43 -15.69 -13.67 14.84
C ASN A 43 -15.85 -13.11 13.43
N THR A 44 -16.37 -11.89 13.31
CA THR A 44 -16.47 -11.18 12.04
C THR A 44 -15.09 -10.99 11.41
N SER A 45 -14.06 -10.69 12.20
CA SER A 45 -12.69 -10.54 11.70
C SER A 45 -12.11 -11.85 11.16
N PHE A 46 -12.39 -12.99 11.81
CA PHE A 46 -12.00 -14.31 11.30
C PHE A 46 -12.67 -14.63 9.97
N GLU A 47 -13.99 -14.44 9.87
CA GLU A 47 -14.71 -14.67 8.62
C GLU A 47 -14.20 -13.77 7.48
N ARG A 48 -13.92 -12.49 7.78
CA ARG A 48 -13.31 -11.57 6.81
C ARG A 48 -11.88 -11.96 6.45
N SER A 49 -11.15 -12.63 7.34
CA SER A 49 -9.78 -13.06 7.08
C SER A 49 -9.67 -14.23 6.11
N ASN A 50 -10.74 -15.00 5.90
CA ASN A 50 -10.74 -16.19 5.04
C ASN A 50 -10.37 -15.91 3.57
N ARG A 51 -10.55 -14.67 3.09
CA ARG A 51 -10.12 -14.28 1.74
C ARG A 51 -8.62 -14.01 1.61
N TYR A 52 -7.92 -13.90 2.74
CA TYR A 52 -6.49 -13.64 2.79
C TYR A 52 -5.71 -14.93 3.05
N ASP A 53 -4.58 -15.08 2.36
CA ASP A 53 -3.60 -16.11 2.65
C ASP A 53 -2.73 -15.67 3.84
N LEU A 54 -3.00 -16.25 5.01
CA LEU A 54 -2.31 -15.93 6.26
C LEU A 54 -0.85 -16.40 6.30
N THR A 55 -0.38 -17.16 5.30
CA THR A 55 1.02 -17.59 5.20
C THR A 55 1.93 -16.53 4.59
N ARG A 56 1.35 -15.45 4.05
CA ARG A 56 2.08 -14.34 3.42
C ARG A 56 1.60 -12.98 3.94
N PRO A 57 2.46 -11.96 3.93
CA PRO A 57 2.06 -10.60 4.30
C PRO A 57 0.92 -10.02 3.48
N LEU A 58 0.93 -10.28 2.16
CA LEU A 58 0.01 -9.66 1.20
C LEU A 58 -0.57 -10.72 0.26
N THR A 59 -1.89 -10.71 0.11
CA THR A 59 -2.65 -11.63 -0.74
C THR A 59 -2.99 -10.94 -2.06
N TYR A 60 -2.66 -11.61 -3.15
CA TYR A 60 -2.91 -11.11 -4.50
C TYR A 60 -4.38 -10.80 -4.73
N ASN A 61 -4.65 -9.66 -5.37
CA ASN A 61 -5.99 -9.15 -5.71
C ASN A 61 -6.89 -8.83 -4.50
N GLU A 62 -6.30 -8.67 -3.32
CA GLU A 62 -7.01 -8.20 -2.13
C GLU A 62 -6.72 -6.71 -1.86
N VAL A 63 -7.60 -6.09 -1.06
CA VAL A 63 -7.52 -4.65 -0.77
C VAL A 63 -6.79 -4.36 0.55
N TYR A 64 -6.00 -3.28 0.52
CA TYR A 64 -5.17 -2.82 1.63
C TYR A 64 -5.15 -1.30 1.70
N THR A 65 -5.13 -0.76 2.92
CA THR A 65 -4.74 0.65 3.14
C THR A 65 -3.22 0.78 3.26
N ARG A 66 -2.69 1.99 3.11
CA ARG A 66 -1.25 2.26 3.42
C ARG A 66 -0.88 1.87 4.86
N GLN A 67 -1.82 1.97 5.79
CA GLN A 67 -1.60 1.56 7.18
C GLN A 67 -1.45 0.03 7.28
N ASP A 68 -2.27 -0.72 6.57
CA ASP A 68 -2.15 -2.18 6.51
C ASP A 68 -0.81 -2.58 5.89
N VAL A 69 -0.39 -1.90 4.81
CA VAL A 69 0.91 -2.14 4.16
C VAL A 69 2.08 -1.90 5.12
N CYS A 70 2.07 -0.80 5.90
CA CYS A 70 3.11 -0.57 6.93
C CYS A 70 3.17 -1.76 7.91
N ARG A 71 2.02 -2.20 8.41
CA ARG A 71 1.94 -3.27 9.42
C ARG A 71 2.36 -4.62 8.85
N LEU A 72 1.85 -4.98 7.68
CA LEU A 72 2.05 -6.30 7.07
C LEU A 72 3.47 -6.46 6.51
N LEU A 73 4.09 -5.38 6.03
CA LEU A 73 5.49 -5.39 5.62
C LEU A 73 6.48 -5.20 6.79
N ASN A 74 6.01 -5.32 8.04
CA ASN A 74 6.81 -5.23 9.26
C ASN A 74 7.61 -3.92 9.39
N TRP A 75 7.04 -2.79 8.96
CA TRP A 75 7.65 -1.49 9.24
C TRP A 75 7.48 -1.15 10.73
N GLU A 76 8.54 -0.63 11.36
CA GLU A 76 8.53 -0.34 12.81
C GLU A 76 7.43 0.65 13.24
N ASN A 77 7.06 1.59 12.38
CA ASN A 77 6.11 2.65 12.69
C ASN A 77 5.02 2.77 11.62
N ASP A 78 3.84 3.27 12.01
CA ASP A 78 2.82 3.71 11.05
C ASP A 78 3.31 4.96 10.31
N GLU A 79 3.86 4.73 9.12
CA GLU A 79 4.41 5.77 8.26
C GLU A 79 3.50 6.08 7.06
N LYS A 80 2.21 5.71 7.13
CA LYS A 80 1.24 5.88 6.02
C LYS A 80 1.20 7.29 5.44
N GLY A 81 1.36 8.31 6.30
CA GLY A 81 1.34 9.73 5.91
C GLY A 81 2.54 10.17 5.06
N THR A 82 3.58 9.34 4.99
CA THR A 82 4.85 9.65 4.30
C THR A 82 5.14 8.72 3.13
N MET A 83 4.34 7.65 2.95
CA MET A 83 4.45 6.78 1.79
C MET A 83 4.06 7.52 0.50
N TYR A 84 3.05 8.40 0.55
CA TYR A 84 2.50 9.08 -0.64
C TYR A 84 2.29 8.07 -1.79
N GLY A 85 2.86 8.32 -2.98
CA GLY A 85 2.84 7.38 -4.11
C GLY A 85 3.82 6.20 -4.01
N TYR A 86 4.89 6.30 -3.22
CA TYR A 86 5.86 5.21 -3.02
C TYR A 86 6.92 5.57 -1.98
N ARG A 87 7.53 4.54 -1.37
CA ARG A 87 8.69 4.69 -0.47
C ARG A 87 9.48 3.38 -0.38
N ILE A 88 10.79 3.49 -0.22
CA ILE A 88 11.69 2.35 0.04
C ILE A 88 12.02 2.30 1.53
N LYS A 89 11.83 1.13 2.17
CA LYS A 89 12.24 0.86 3.56
C LYS A 89 12.23 -0.64 3.84
N TYR A 90 13.13 -1.13 4.71
CA TYR A 90 13.19 -2.54 5.14
C TYR A 90 13.11 -3.54 3.98
N ASP A 91 13.92 -3.31 2.94
CA ASP A 91 13.97 -4.12 1.73
C ASP A 91 12.63 -4.27 1.00
N THR A 92 11.71 -3.33 1.24
CA THR A 92 10.41 -3.24 0.56
C THR A 92 10.29 -1.91 -0.18
N PHE A 93 9.64 -1.96 -1.34
CA PHE A 93 9.33 -0.81 -2.17
C PHE A 93 7.86 -0.84 -2.60
N PRO A 94 6.93 -0.54 -1.68
CA PRO A 94 5.53 -0.37 -2.02
C PRO A 94 5.32 0.85 -2.94
N ILE A 95 4.64 0.62 -4.05
CA ILE A 95 4.23 1.60 -5.06
C ILE A 95 2.70 1.65 -5.08
N PHE A 96 2.16 2.85 -4.87
CA PHE A 96 0.73 3.15 -4.87
C PHE A 96 0.38 4.00 -6.09
N VAL A 97 -0.41 3.43 -6.99
CA VAL A 97 -0.86 4.07 -8.23
C VAL A 97 -2.33 4.45 -8.10
N ASN A 98 -2.64 5.71 -8.40
CA ASN A 98 -4.01 6.14 -8.65
C ASN A 98 -4.20 6.19 -10.17
N TYR A 99 -5.08 5.35 -10.70
CA TYR A 99 -5.17 5.11 -12.14
C TYR A 99 -5.85 6.27 -12.89
N HIS A 100 -7.00 6.73 -12.39
CA HIS A 100 -7.67 7.92 -12.85
C HIS A 100 -7.33 9.07 -11.91
N LYS A 101 -6.31 9.84 -12.30
CA LYS A 101 -5.89 11.05 -11.60
C LYS A 101 -6.93 12.14 -11.82
N ASP A 102 -7.39 12.76 -10.75
CA ASP A 102 -8.25 13.94 -10.82
C ASP A 102 -7.39 15.13 -11.28
N ASP A 103 -7.72 15.68 -12.45
CA ASP A 103 -7.07 16.86 -13.04
C ASP A 103 -7.04 18.07 -12.09
N SER A 104 -7.93 18.13 -11.10
CA SER A 104 -8.02 19.21 -10.11
C SER A 104 -7.14 19.02 -8.86
N ILE A 105 -6.63 17.81 -8.63
CA ILE A 105 -5.90 17.44 -7.39
C ILE A 105 -4.41 17.20 -7.65
N ASP A 106 -4.03 16.80 -8.87
CA ASP A 106 -2.66 16.41 -9.14
C ASP A 106 -1.72 17.61 -9.33
N ASN A 107 -1.09 17.99 -8.23
CA ASN A 107 -0.02 18.98 -8.17
C ASN A 107 1.27 18.38 -8.71
N SER A 108 1.43 18.32 -10.03
CA SER A 108 2.50 19.07 -10.70
C SER A 108 2.70 18.63 -12.13
N VAL A 109 2.38 17.42 -12.59
CA VAL A 109 2.81 16.97 -13.92
C VAL A 109 1.84 15.96 -14.55
N LYS A 110 1.51 16.14 -15.84
CA LYS A 110 0.69 15.20 -16.62
C LYS A 110 1.53 14.03 -17.14
N TYR A 111 1.72 13.01 -16.31
CA TYR A 111 2.08 11.66 -16.74
C TYR A 111 1.12 10.67 -16.08
N GLU A 112 0.67 9.68 -16.85
CA GLU A 112 -0.30 8.69 -16.39
C GLU A 112 0.39 7.33 -16.29
N ASP A 113 0.46 6.81 -15.06
CA ASP A 113 0.79 5.42 -14.84
C ASP A 113 -0.23 4.55 -15.57
N GLU A 114 0.22 3.55 -16.32
CA GLU A 114 -0.65 2.80 -17.23
C GLU A 114 -0.39 1.30 -17.18
N LEU A 115 -1.45 0.50 -17.04
CA LEU A 115 -1.38 -0.93 -17.33
C LEU A 115 -1.36 -1.10 -18.86
N ILE A 116 -0.18 -1.24 -19.47
CA ILE A 116 0.00 -1.45 -20.92
C ILE A 116 -0.78 -2.70 -21.35
N ASP A 117 -0.68 -3.73 -20.53
CA ASP A 117 -1.43 -4.97 -20.63
C ASP A 117 -1.65 -5.54 -19.21
N ARG A 118 -2.22 -6.74 -19.10
CA ARG A 118 -2.47 -7.37 -17.79
C ARG A 118 -1.20 -7.78 -17.04
N HIS A 119 -0.04 -7.80 -17.68
CA HIS A 119 1.25 -8.21 -17.10
C HIS A 119 2.25 -7.06 -16.95
N THR A 120 1.98 -5.88 -17.51
CA THR A 120 2.95 -4.79 -17.56
C THR A 120 2.33 -3.48 -17.10
N LEU A 121 2.91 -2.89 -16.05
CA LEU A 121 2.61 -1.54 -15.60
C LEU A 121 3.73 -0.59 -16.05
N LEU A 122 3.40 0.42 -16.85
CA LEU A 122 4.24 1.59 -17.04
C LEU A 122 4.08 2.50 -15.83
N TRP A 123 5.17 2.71 -15.11
CA TRP A 123 5.18 3.49 -13.88
C TRP A 123 6.15 4.66 -13.97
N TYR A 124 5.76 5.79 -13.38
CA TYR A 124 6.54 7.01 -13.34
C TYR A 124 6.93 7.39 -11.90
N THR A 125 8.17 7.85 -11.74
CA THR A 125 8.60 8.45 -10.47
C THR A 125 7.89 9.77 -10.18
N LYS A 126 7.93 10.23 -8.92
CA LYS A 126 7.51 11.59 -8.57
C LYS A 126 8.36 12.63 -9.31
N ALA A 127 7.85 13.86 -9.39
CA ALA A 127 8.58 15.02 -9.90
C ALA A 127 9.96 15.22 -9.25
N ASN A 128 10.90 15.76 -10.02
CA ASN A 128 12.29 16.03 -9.62
C ASN A 128 13.05 14.74 -9.27
N ARG A 129 12.91 13.73 -10.12
CA ARG A 129 13.67 12.48 -10.05
C ARG A 129 14.38 12.23 -11.35
N ASN A 130 15.59 11.73 -11.23
CA ASN A 130 16.51 11.47 -12.33
C ASN A 130 17.30 10.20 -12.04
N MET A 131 18.18 9.81 -12.96
CA MET A 131 18.99 8.59 -12.87
C MET A 131 19.86 8.48 -11.60
N ASN A 132 20.13 9.59 -10.92
CA ASN A 132 20.92 9.61 -9.68
C ASN A 132 20.08 9.49 -8.40
N SER A 133 18.75 9.57 -8.51
CA SER A 133 17.83 9.49 -7.38
C SER A 133 17.87 8.10 -6.73
N ALA A 134 17.71 8.04 -5.40
CA ALA A 134 17.89 6.81 -4.65
C ALA A 134 16.93 5.69 -5.10
N GLU A 135 15.67 6.04 -5.35
CA GLU A 135 14.67 5.10 -5.87
C GLU A 135 14.99 4.60 -7.27
N VAL A 136 15.59 5.43 -8.14
CA VAL A 136 15.96 5.04 -9.49
C VAL A 136 17.18 4.12 -9.47
N LYS A 137 18.16 4.41 -8.61
CA LYS A 137 19.28 3.49 -8.37
C LYS A 137 18.82 2.14 -7.83
N ALA A 138 17.82 2.12 -6.96
CA ALA A 138 17.22 0.89 -6.46
C ALA A 138 16.57 0.06 -7.58
N LEU A 139 15.90 0.71 -8.55
CA LEU A 139 15.36 0.03 -9.73
C LEU A 139 16.46 -0.52 -10.66
N ILE A 140 17.55 0.24 -10.86
CA ILE A 140 18.68 -0.17 -11.72
C ILE A 140 19.43 -1.37 -11.15
N ASN A 141 19.59 -1.41 -9.83
CA ASN A 141 20.33 -2.44 -9.09
C ASN A 141 19.41 -3.53 -8.53
N TYR A 142 18.14 -3.57 -8.94
CA TYR A 142 17.13 -4.45 -8.39
C TYR A 142 17.56 -5.93 -8.40
N GLU A 143 18.11 -6.41 -9.52
CA GLU A 143 18.58 -7.80 -9.70
C GLU A 143 19.72 -8.20 -8.76
N GLU A 144 20.42 -7.23 -8.17
CA GLU A 144 21.54 -7.44 -7.24
C GLU A 144 21.12 -7.24 -5.78
N SER A 145 19.81 -7.07 -5.52
CA SER A 145 19.26 -6.74 -4.20
C SER A 145 18.12 -7.68 -3.80
N ASP A 146 17.82 -7.73 -2.50
CA ASP A 146 16.64 -8.43 -1.96
C ASP A 146 15.37 -7.56 -1.94
N LEU A 147 15.38 -6.45 -2.70
CA LEU A 147 14.29 -5.48 -2.68
C LEU A 147 12.99 -6.08 -3.24
N ALA A 148 11.92 -6.07 -2.46
CA ALA A 148 10.59 -6.49 -2.90
C ALA A 148 9.76 -5.28 -3.34
N ILE A 149 9.49 -5.13 -4.64
CA ILE A 149 8.60 -4.08 -5.16
C ILE A 149 7.16 -4.58 -5.13
N HIS A 150 6.28 -3.91 -4.39
CA HIS A 150 4.88 -4.28 -4.22
C HIS A 150 3.97 -3.27 -4.91
N ILE A 151 3.07 -3.72 -5.78
CA ILE A 151 2.22 -2.85 -6.59
C ILE A 151 0.80 -2.78 -6.03
N PHE A 152 0.33 -1.58 -5.75
CA PHE A 152 -1.00 -1.29 -5.24
C PHE A 152 -1.70 -0.28 -6.14
N VAL A 153 -2.92 -0.56 -6.57
CA VAL A 153 -3.67 0.29 -7.50
C VAL A 153 -5.03 0.64 -6.93
N GLN A 154 -5.40 1.91 -7.07
CA GLN A 154 -6.75 2.41 -6.84
C GLN A 154 -7.28 3.00 -8.14
N LYS A 155 -8.56 2.76 -8.42
CA LYS A 155 -9.23 3.26 -9.62
C LYS A 155 -9.22 4.80 -9.66
N GLU A 156 -9.72 5.44 -8.62
CA GLU A 156 -9.88 6.91 -8.54
C GLU A 156 -9.29 7.47 -7.25
N VAL A 157 -8.71 8.67 -7.35
CA VAL A 157 -8.20 9.40 -6.18
C VAL A 157 -9.36 9.72 -5.22
N ASN A 158 -9.13 9.57 -3.91
CA ASN A 158 -10.05 9.96 -2.83
C ASN A 158 -11.39 9.21 -2.75
N GLN A 159 -11.63 8.18 -3.56
CA GLN A 159 -12.82 7.34 -3.40
C GLN A 159 -12.76 6.51 -2.10
N SER A 160 -11.56 6.02 -1.77
CA SER A 160 -11.28 5.31 -0.52
C SER A 160 -9.81 5.48 -0.13
N SER A 161 -9.42 4.96 1.04
CA SER A 161 -8.00 4.83 1.42
C SER A 161 -7.40 3.48 1.00
N GLU A 162 -8.17 2.66 0.29
CA GLU A 162 -7.88 1.26 -0.03
C GLU A 162 -7.37 1.11 -1.47
N PHE A 163 -6.42 0.21 -1.65
CA PHE A 163 -5.78 -0.13 -2.91
C PHE A 163 -5.85 -1.63 -3.12
N ILE A 164 -6.10 -2.06 -4.36
CA ILE A 164 -6.01 -3.46 -4.77
C ILE A 164 -4.54 -3.83 -4.95
N TYR A 165 -4.08 -4.90 -4.30
CA TYR A 165 -2.71 -5.39 -4.44
C TYR A 165 -2.56 -6.25 -5.69
N LEU A 166 -1.67 -5.85 -6.60
CA LEU A 166 -1.42 -6.52 -7.88
C LEU A 166 -0.20 -7.45 -7.85
N GLY A 167 0.32 -7.80 -6.67
CA GLY A 167 1.48 -8.68 -6.55
C GLY A 167 2.82 -7.93 -6.59
N GLN A 168 3.91 -8.69 -6.74
CA GLN A 168 5.23 -8.10 -6.92
C GLN A 168 5.43 -7.59 -8.35
N GLY A 169 6.22 -6.52 -8.49
CA GLY A 169 6.66 -5.97 -9.76
C GLY A 169 8.16 -6.16 -9.98
N TYR A 170 8.55 -6.46 -11.21
CA TYR A 170 9.93 -6.66 -11.62
C TYR A 170 10.31 -5.61 -12.66
N PRO A 171 11.26 -4.70 -12.35
CA PRO A 171 11.60 -3.61 -13.24
C PRO A 171 12.34 -4.12 -14.47
N LYS A 172 11.87 -3.75 -15.66
CA LYS A 172 12.58 -4.01 -16.91
C LYS A 172 13.71 -2.98 -17.03
N LYS A 173 14.92 -3.35 -16.60
CA LYS A 173 16.10 -2.45 -16.55
C LYS A 173 16.33 -1.62 -17.83
N LYS A 174 16.06 -2.21 -19.00
CA LYS A 174 16.24 -1.57 -20.31
C LYS A 174 15.22 -0.46 -20.62
N THR A 175 14.11 -0.39 -19.90
CA THR A 175 13.06 0.63 -20.10
C THR A 175 13.15 1.75 -19.07
N ILE A 176 14.18 1.77 -18.23
CA ILE A 176 14.40 2.85 -17.25
C ILE A 176 15.00 4.03 -18.00
N GLU A 177 14.16 5.03 -18.29
CA GLU A 177 14.56 6.18 -19.10
C GLU A 177 14.16 7.50 -18.41
N PRO A 178 15.07 8.51 -18.41
CA PRO A 178 14.74 9.83 -17.93
C PRO A 178 13.90 10.59 -18.96
N GLN A 179 12.96 11.38 -18.48
CA GLN A 179 12.12 12.25 -19.30
C GLN A 179 11.98 13.61 -18.62
N VAL A 180 11.89 14.66 -19.45
CA VAL A 180 11.59 16.02 -18.98
C VAL A 180 10.16 16.36 -19.38
N VAL A 181 9.42 16.87 -18.41
CA VAL A 181 7.99 17.17 -18.52
C VAL A 181 7.70 18.54 -17.95
N LYS A 182 6.66 19.20 -18.48
CA LYS A 182 6.22 20.50 -18.01
C LYS A 182 5.34 20.32 -16.78
N ASP A 183 5.65 21.07 -15.73
CA ASP A 183 4.80 21.11 -14.55
C ASP A 183 3.55 22.00 -14.79
N LYS A 184 2.64 22.05 -13.80
CA LYS A 184 1.43 22.90 -13.84
C LYS A 184 1.72 24.42 -14.00
N ASN A 185 2.95 24.85 -13.72
CA ASN A 185 3.42 26.22 -13.88
C ASN A 185 4.25 26.41 -15.18
N GLY A 186 4.36 25.38 -16.02
CA GLY A 186 5.16 25.39 -17.26
C GLY A 186 6.67 25.23 -17.04
N LYS A 187 7.11 24.86 -15.84
CA LYS A 187 8.52 24.62 -15.52
C LYS A 187 8.93 23.21 -15.90
N ASP A 188 10.11 23.07 -16.50
CA ASP A 188 10.70 21.75 -16.76
C ASP A 188 11.01 21.02 -15.45
N THR A 189 10.59 19.76 -15.41
CA THR A 189 10.72 18.87 -14.26
C THR A 189 11.20 17.52 -14.76
N ASP A 190 12.23 16.99 -14.10
CA ASP A 190 12.74 15.64 -14.39
C ASP A 190 11.84 14.58 -13.77
N ILE A 191 11.56 13.55 -14.56
CA ILE A 191 10.94 12.30 -14.13
C ILE A 191 11.71 11.13 -14.74
N VAL A 192 11.48 9.92 -14.22
CA VAL A 192 11.94 8.67 -14.80
C VAL A 192 10.75 7.74 -14.94
N HIS A 193 10.66 7.01 -16.04
CA HIS A 193 9.67 5.94 -16.22
C HIS A 193 10.34 4.58 -16.32
N VAL A 194 9.58 3.54 -16.02
CA VAL A 194 10.00 2.13 -16.14
C VAL A 194 8.77 1.24 -16.35
N GLU A 195 8.92 0.19 -17.14
CA GLU A 195 7.97 -0.90 -17.19
C GLU A 195 8.25 -1.90 -16.07
N LEU A 196 7.23 -2.17 -15.25
CA LEU A 196 7.23 -3.19 -14.23
C LEU A 196 6.46 -4.40 -14.75
N ALA A 197 7.15 -5.53 -14.92
CA ALA A 197 6.50 -6.81 -15.18
C ALA A 197 5.85 -7.31 -13.88
N LEU A 198 4.58 -7.68 -13.92
CA LEU A 198 3.84 -8.18 -12.77
C LEU A 198 4.06 -9.68 -12.60
N GLU A 199 4.22 -10.13 -11.36
CA GLU A 199 4.36 -11.55 -10.99
C GLU A 199 3.19 -12.40 -11.53
N LYS A 200 1.99 -11.83 -11.54
CA LYS A 200 0.77 -12.47 -12.02
C LYS A 200 -0.03 -11.50 -12.88
N PRO A 201 -0.70 -11.98 -13.95
CA PRO A 201 -1.58 -11.13 -14.75
C PRO A 201 -2.73 -10.61 -13.90
N VAL A 202 -2.96 -9.29 -13.92
CA VAL A 202 -4.16 -8.68 -13.33
C VAL A 202 -5.40 -9.44 -13.81
N PRO A 203 -6.28 -9.90 -12.89
CA PRO A 203 -7.49 -10.61 -13.29
C PRO A 203 -8.32 -9.74 -14.22
N LEU A 204 -8.98 -10.34 -15.21
CA LEU A 204 -9.70 -9.58 -16.23
C LEU A 204 -10.72 -8.61 -15.62
N GLU A 205 -11.48 -9.08 -14.63
CA GLU A 205 -12.46 -8.25 -13.91
C GLU A 205 -11.81 -7.05 -13.22
N THR A 206 -10.68 -7.25 -12.53
CA THR A 206 -9.92 -6.17 -11.89
C THR A 206 -9.34 -5.20 -12.91
N TYR A 207 -8.80 -5.72 -14.02
CA TYR A 207 -8.23 -4.91 -15.09
C TYR A 207 -9.29 -4.03 -15.74
N ASP A 208 -10.44 -4.61 -16.09
CA ASP A 208 -11.57 -3.89 -16.68
C ASP A 208 -12.13 -2.86 -15.71
N PHE A 209 -12.28 -3.21 -14.43
CA PHE A 209 -12.71 -2.28 -13.37
C PHE A 209 -11.77 -1.07 -13.25
N ILE A 210 -10.45 -1.29 -13.25
CA ILE A 210 -9.44 -0.22 -13.14
C ILE A 210 -9.43 0.67 -14.39
N LYS A 211 -9.62 0.10 -15.59
CA LYS A 211 -9.54 0.84 -16.87
C LYS A 211 -10.81 1.62 -17.21
N GLN A 212 -11.97 1.28 -16.64
CA GLN A 212 -13.23 1.97 -16.89
C GLN A 212 -13.23 3.37 -16.27
N ARG A 213 -13.35 4.43 -17.07
CA ARG A 213 -13.64 5.78 -16.58
C ARG A 213 -15.11 5.95 -16.22
#